data_AF-A0A937QSL1-F1
#
_entry.id   AF-A0A937QSL1-F1
#
_cell.length_a   1.000
_cell.length_b   1.000
_cell.length_c   1.000
_cell.angle_alpha   90.00
_cell.angle_beta   90.00
_cell.angle_gamma   90.00
#
_symmetry.space_group_name_H-M   'P 1'
#
loop_
_entity.id
_entity.type
_entity.pdbx_description
1 polymer ?
#
loop_
_entity_poly.entity_id
_entity_poly.type
_entity_poly.pdbx_seq_one_letter_code
_entity_poly.pdbx_strand_id
1 'polypeptide(L)' 'MGYFPKDVSVRSARLIEIGETVPVRFVPSILALDGEREFRLKPGDKISIRLNKSGPRIVEVHEVLKQATEKGLFRF' A
#
# COMPACT_ATOMS: atom_id res chain seq x y z
N MET A 1 28.08 5.92 10.10
CA MET A 1 28.12 6.83 8.94
C MET A 1 26.81 6.62 8.19
N GLY A 2 25.84 7.52 8.38
CA GLY A 2 24.49 7.35 7.83
C GLY A 2 24.49 7.49 6.31
N TYR A 3 23.86 6.55 5.61
CA TYR A 3 23.65 6.61 4.17
C TYR A 3 22.55 7.65 3.90
N PHE A 4 22.94 8.84 3.44
CA PHE A 4 22.00 9.78 2.86
C PHE A 4 21.80 9.39 1.40
N PRO A 5 20.60 8.90 1.00
CA PRO A 5 20.35 8.60 -0.40
C PRO A 5 20.52 9.88 -1.21
N LYS A 6 21.31 9.81 -2.30
CA LYS A 6 21.33 10.84 -3.34
C LYS A 6 19.89 11.05 -3.83
N ASP A 7 19.57 12.27 -4.26
CA ASP A 7 18.25 12.57 -4.85
C ASP A 7 17.87 11.52 -5.90
N VAL A 8 16.78 10.80 -5.64
CA VAL A 8 16.24 9.78 -6.53
C VAL A 8 15.09 10.40 -7.31
N SER A 9 15.24 10.49 -8.64
CA SER A 9 14.17 10.97 -9.51
C SER A 9 13.27 9.84 -10.01
N VAL A 10 11.99 10.13 -10.14
CA VAL A 10 11.01 9.20 -10.72
C VAL A 10 11.17 9.24 -12.24
N ARG A 11 11.58 8.11 -12.85
CA ARG A 11 11.72 8.00 -14.31
C ARG A 11 10.36 7.96 -15.02
N SER A 12 9.39 7.25 -14.45
CA SER A 12 8.05 7.08 -15.03
C SER A 12 7.08 6.55 -13.98
N ALA A 13 5.81 6.92 -14.09
CA ALA A 13 4.72 6.36 -13.31
C ALA A 13 3.50 6.15 -14.21
N ARG A 14 2.67 5.16 -13.86
CA ARG A 14 1.36 4.95 -14.46
C ARG A 14 0.39 4.42 -13.40
N LEU A 15 -0.89 4.58 -13.67
CA LEU A 15 -1.93 3.94 -12.88
C LEU A 15 -1.93 2.42 -13.15
N ILE A 16 -2.26 1.67 -12.11
CA ILE A 16 -2.47 0.22 -12.13
C ILE A 16 -3.94 0.00 -11.81
N GLU A 17 -4.62 -0.78 -12.63
CA GLU A 17 -6.04 -1.08 -12.43
C GLU A 17 -6.24 -2.10 -11.30
N ILE A 18 -7.41 -2.06 -10.67
CA ILE A 18 -7.78 -3.07 -9.68
C ILE A 18 -7.77 -4.46 -10.33
N GLY A 19 -7.06 -5.41 -9.71
CA GLY A 19 -6.88 -6.77 -10.22
C GLY A 19 -5.74 -6.91 -11.23
N GLU A 20 -5.20 -5.81 -11.76
CA GLU A 20 -4.06 -5.85 -12.67
C GLU A 20 -2.82 -6.42 -11.97
N THR A 21 -2.09 -7.28 -12.68
CA THR A 21 -0.85 -7.89 -12.22
C THR A 21 0.33 -7.40 -13.05
N VAL A 22 1.31 -6.78 -12.41
CA VAL A 22 2.49 -6.18 -13.05
C VAL A 22 3.75 -6.95 -12.63
N PRO A 23 4.55 -7.48 -13.58
CA PRO A 23 5.78 -8.19 -13.25
C PRO A 23 6.88 -7.21 -12.81
N VAL A 24 7.64 -7.57 -11.77
CA VAL A 24 8.85 -6.84 -11.37
C VAL A 24 10.00 -7.27 -12.27
N ARG A 25 10.58 -6.32 -13.01
CA ARG A 25 11.63 -6.60 -14.02
C ARG A 25 13.06 -6.45 -13.50
N PHE A 26 13.26 -5.75 -12.39
CA PHE A 26 14.58 -5.47 -11.84
C PHE A 26 14.89 -6.44 -10.70
N VAL A 27 15.81 -7.37 -10.94
CA VAL A 27 16.25 -8.39 -9.98
C VAL A 27 17.77 -8.57 -10.13
N PRO A 28 18.58 -8.58 -9.05
CA PRO A 28 18.19 -8.41 -7.65
C PRO A 28 17.86 -6.95 -7.31
N SER A 29 16.97 -6.74 -6.35
CA SER A 29 16.54 -5.40 -5.91
C SER A 29 15.85 -5.43 -4.54
N ILE A 30 15.49 -4.25 -4.01
CA ILE A 30 14.60 -4.11 -2.86
C ILE A 30 13.28 -3.51 -3.35
N LEU A 31 12.17 -4.19 -3.06
CA LEU A 31 10.83 -3.66 -3.25
C LEU A 31 10.39 -2.98 -1.95
N ALA A 32 10.29 -1.66 -1.95
CA ALA A 32 9.74 -0.88 -0.86
C ALA A 32 8.22 -0.70 -1.04
N LEU A 33 7.45 -0.94 0.00
CA LEU A 33 6.01 -0.77 0.07
C LEU A 33 5.68 0.21 1.20
N ASP A 34 5.16 1.37 0.82
CA ASP A 34 4.61 2.37 1.76
C ASP A 34 5.63 2.94 2.77
N GLY A 35 6.93 2.79 2.50
CA GLY A 35 8.02 3.25 3.39
C GLY A 35 8.19 2.41 4.67
N GLU A 36 7.22 1.58 5.02
CA GLU A 36 7.24 0.76 6.25
C GLU A 36 7.71 -0.68 6.00
N ARG A 37 7.56 -1.17 4.77
CA ARG A 37 7.81 -2.58 4.43
C ARG A 37 8.80 -2.69 3.28
N GLU A 38 9.78 -3.57 3.43
CA GLU A 38 10.79 -3.83 2.40
C GLU A 38 10.88 -5.34 2.12
N PHE A 39 10.96 -5.70 0.84
CA PHE A 39 11.14 -7.08 0.39
C PHE A 39 12.40 -7.19 -0.46
N ARG A 40 13.34 -8.04 -0.05
CA ARG A 40 14.58 -8.27 -0.80
C ARG A 40 14.37 -9.34 -1.87
N LEU A 41 14.59 -8.95 -3.13
CA LEU A 41 14.54 -9.84 -4.29
C LEU A 41 15.94 -10.38 -4.60
N LYS A 42 16.05 -11.71 -4.65
CA LYS A 42 17.28 -12.45 -4.93
C LYS A 42 17.40 -12.77 -6.42
N PRO A 43 18.62 -13.04 -6.92
CA PRO A 43 18.81 -13.52 -8.29
C PRO A 43 17.94 -14.75 -8.59
N GLY A 44 17.20 -14.69 -9.70
CA GLY A 44 16.30 -15.77 -10.14
C GLY A 44 14.85 -15.64 -9.65
N ASP A 45 14.55 -14.71 -8.74
CA ASP A 45 13.17 -14.48 -8.29
C ASP A 45 12.27 -14.03 -9.45
N LYS A 46 11.05 -14.57 -9.48
CA LYS A 46 9.97 -14.15 -10.39
C LYS A 46 8.80 -13.64 -9.55
N ILE A 47 8.65 -12.32 -9.50
CA ILE A 47 7.67 -11.64 -8.65
C ILE A 47 6.75 -10.76 -9.49
N SER A 48 5.49 -10.67 -9.07
CA SER A 48 4.50 -9.75 -9.62
C SER A 48 3.76 -9.01 -8.51
N ILE A 49 3.42 -7.75 -8.78
CA ILE A 49 2.61 -6.91 -7.91
C ILE A 49 1.18 -6.93 -8.44
N ARG A 50 0.19 -7.16 -7.56
CA ARG A 50 -1.22 -7.09 -7.91
C ARG A 50 -1.96 -6.11 -7.01
N LEU A 51 -2.66 -5.15 -7.60
CA LEU A 51 -3.53 -4.26 -6.84
C LEU A 51 -4.81 -5.01 -6.43
N ASN A 52 -4.99 -5.23 -5.13
CA ASN A 52 -6.18 -5.88 -4.58
C ASN A 52 -7.16 -4.83 -4.04
N LYS A 53 -8.47 -5.02 -4.28
CA LYS A 53 -9.55 -4.19 -3.72
C LYS A 53 -9.89 -4.55 -2.27
N SER A 54 -9.45 -5.70 -1.76
CA SER A 54 -9.67 -6.12 -0.37
C SER A 54 -8.75 -5.39 0.61
N GLY A 55 -8.78 -4.06 0.58
CA GLY A 55 -8.12 -3.24 1.59
C GLY A 55 -8.79 -3.35 2.96
N PRO A 56 -8.18 -2.77 4.01
CA PRO A 56 -8.81 -2.64 5.31
C PRO A 56 -10.20 -2.00 5.17
N ARG A 57 -11.17 -2.47 5.96
CA ARG A 57 -12.49 -1.83 5.99
C ARG A 57 -12.33 -0.43 6.59
N ILE A 58 -12.74 0.58 5.82
CA ILE A 58 -12.81 1.95 6.28
C ILE A 58 -14.19 2.18 6.87
N VAL A 59 -14.25 2.85 8.01
CA VAL A 59 -15.50 3.19 8.70
C VAL A 59 -15.88 4.63 8.35
N GLU A 60 -17.12 4.83 7.92
CA GLU A 60 -17.72 6.17 7.79
C GLU A 60 -18.09 6.71 9.16
N VAL A 61 -17.17 7.48 9.75
CA VAL A 61 -17.27 7.93 11.15
C VAL A 61 -18.58 8.67 11.42
N HIS A 62 -18.99 9.55 10.51
CA HIS A 62 -20.24 10.31 10.67
C HIS A 62 -21.47 9.41 10.72
N GLU A 63 -21.56 8.44 9.82
CA GLU A 63 -22.68 7.48 9.78
C GLU A 63 -22.70 6.60 11.03
N VAL A 64 -21.53 6.18 11.50
CA VAL A 64 -21.42 5.40 12.74
C VAL A 64 -21.87 6.21 13.95
N LEU A 65 -21.42 7.45 14.08
CA LEU A 65 -21.81 8.31 15.20
C LEU A 65 -23.30 8.64 15.18
N LYS A 66 -23.87 8.94 14.00
CA LYS A 66 -25.31 9.16 13.84
C LYS A 66 -26.11 7.94 14.29
N GLN A 67 -25.77 6.75 13.79
CA GLN A 67 -26.43 5.51 14.18
C GLN A 67 -26.29 5.20 15.68
N ALA A 68 -25.14 5.51 16.27
CA ALA A 68 -24.91 5.31 17.69
C ALA A 68 -25.79 6.23 18.56
N THR A 69 -25.98 7.49 18.15
CA THR A 69 -26.92 8.43 18.79
C THR A 69 -28.36 7.95 18.65
N GLU A 70 -28.80 7.58 17.45
CA GLU A 70 -30.15 7.08 17.18
C GLU A 70 -30.48 5.81 17.99
N LYS A 71 -29.47 4.98 18.25
CA LYS A 71 -29.58 3.77 19.07
C LYS A 71 -29.40 4.01 20.57
N GLY A 72 -29.21 5.26 21.01
CA GLY A 72 -29.00 5.61 22.42
C GLY A 72 -27.74 4.98 23.03
N LEU A 73 -26.70 4.72 22.23
CA LEU A 73 -25.47 4.07 22.68
C LEU A 73 -24.55 5.03 23.47
N PHE A 74 -24.78 6.34 23.37
CA PHE A 74 -24.11 7.34 24.20
C PHE A 74 -24.98 7.64 25.42
N ARG A 75 -24.50 7.30 26.62
CA ARG A 75 -25.09 7.73 27.90
C ARG A 75 -24.15 8.76 28.52
N PHE A 76 -24.70 9.87 28.99
CA PHE A 76 -24.02 10.88 29.78
C PHE A 76 -24.30 10.62 31.27
#